data_AF-A0A7X7K4M5-F1
#
_entry.id   AF-A0A7X7K4M5-F1
#
_cell.length_a   1.000
_cell.length_b   1.000
_cell.length_c   1.000
_cell.angle_alpha   90.00
_cell.angle_beta   90.00
_cell.angle_gamma   90.00
#
_symmetry.space_group_name_H-M   'P 1'
#
loop_
_entity.id
_entity.type
_entity.pdbx_description
1 polymer ?
#
loop_
_entity_poly.entity_id
_entity_poly.type
_entity_poly.pdbx_seq_one_letter_code
_entity_poly.pdbx_strand_id
1 'polypeptide(L)' 'MREQVSPTAYQTWLARTILIDLAGRQSTILAPNAYLQQRIAERYETPICRAIAALLHHDVTLVVTTITE' A
#
# COMPACT_ATOMS: atom_id res chain seq x y z
N MET A 1 -12.17 -20.02 -4.42
CA MET A 1 -11.53 -19.55 -5.66
C MET A 1 -10.66 -18.36 -5.31
N ARG A 2 -9.32 -18.46 -5.38
CA ARG A 2 -8.43 -17.30 -5.13
C ARG A 2 -8.56 -16.39 -6.34
N GLU A 3 -9.42 -15.39 -6.26
CA GLU A 3 -9.50 -14.34 -7.29
C GLU A 3 -8.12 -13.68 -7.39
N GLN A 4 -7.41 -14.01 -8.46
CA GLN A 4 -6.34 -13.17 -8.96
C GLN A 4 -7.04 -11.90 -9.43
N VAL A 5 -6.95 -10.86 -8.62
CA VAL A 5 -7.36 -9.51 -9.01
C VAL A 5 -6.63 -9.21 -10.32
N SER A 6 -7.38 -8.89 -11.38
CA SER A 6 -6.76 -8.59 -12.67
C SER A 6 -5.75 -7.44 -12.50
N PRO A 7 -4.65 -7.41 -13.27
CA PRO A 7 -3.65 -6.35 -13.17
C PRO A 7 -4.26 -4.95 -13.27
N THR A 8 -5.28 -4.79 -14.12
CA THR A 8 -6.04 -3.54 -14.28
C THR A 8 -6.82 -3.18 -13.02
N ALA A 9 -7.53 -4.13 -12.41
CA ALA A 9 -8.26 -3.89 -11.17
C ALA A 9 -7.29 -3.52 -10.03
N TYR A 10 -6.10 -4.14 -9.97
CA TYR A 10 -5.06 -3.77 -9.02
C TYR A 10 -4.54 -2.34 -9.24
N GLN A 11 -4.25 -1.95 -10.49
CA GLN A 11 -3.78 -0.60 -10.82
C GLN A 11 -4.82 0.48 -10.50
N THR A 12 -6.09 0.28 -10.85
CA THR A 12 -7.17 1.23 -10.50
C THR A 12 -7.31 1.41 -8.99
N TRP A 13 -6.97 0.37 -8.23
CA TRP A 13 -7.08 0.35 -6.77
C TRP A 13 -5.88 1.03 -6.10
N LEU A 14 -4.67 0.78 -6.61
CA LEU A 14 -3.43 1.48 -6.22
C LEU A 14 -3.47 2.97 -6.53
N ALA A 15 -4.07 3.36 -7.66
CA ALA A 15 -4.24 4.77 -8.03
C ALA A 15 -5.08 5.55 -7.01
N ARG A 16 -5.86 4.85 -6.16
CA ARG A 16 -6.68 5.45 -5.09
C ARG A 16 -5.98 5.49 -3.75
N THR A 17 -4.79 4.91 -3.62
CA THR A 17 -3.99 4.99 -2.42
C THR A 17 -3.04 6.17 -2.53
N ILE A 18 -3.05 7.04 -1.53
CA ILE A 18 -2.19 8.22 -1.48
C ILE A 18 -1.05 7.91 -0.52
N LEU A 19 0.20 8.08 -0.97
CA LEU A 19 1.35 8.14 -0.08
C LEU A 19 1.27 9.47 0.66
N ILE A 20 1.01 9.41 1.97
CA ILE A 20 0.73 10.59 2.80
C ILE A 20 2.02 11.19 3.35
N ASP A 21 2.97 10.35 3.72
CA ASP A 21 4.20 10.78 4.40
C ASP A 21 5.36 9.80 4.17
N LEU A 22 6.56 10.36 4.10
CA LEU A 22 7.85 9.70 4.06
C LEU A 22 8.74 10.29 5.16
N ALA A 23 8.41 9.94 6.41
CA ALA A 23 9.17 10.37 7.58
C ALA A 23 10.31 9.38 7.85
N GLY A 24 11.49 9.66 7.30
CA GLY A 24 12.68 8.84 7.49
C GLY A 24 12.50 7.43 6.93
N ARG A 25 12.42 6.41 7.82
CA ARG A 25 12.22 5.00 7.43
C ARG A 25 10.75 4.56 7.51
N GLN A 26 9.81 5.46 7.74
CA GLN A 26 8.39 5.15 7.78
C GLN A 26 7.69 5.71 6.55
N SER A 27 6.83 4.89 5.95
CA SER A 27 5.99 5.27 4.82
C SER A 27 4.53 5.02 5.17
N THR A 28 3.69 6.05 5.05
CA THR A 28 2.26 5.95 5.40
C THR A 28 1.40 5.99 4.14
N ILE A 29 0.61 4.93 3.92
CA ILE A 29 -0.37 4.84 2.83
C ILE A 29 -1.78 5.04 3.37
N LEU A 30 -2.54 5.91 2.70
CA LEU A 30 -3.97 6.06 2.92
C LEU A 30 -4.74 5.05 2.08
N ALA A 31 -5.43 4.14 2.75
CA ALA A 31 -6.43 3.27 2.15
C ALA A 31 -7.81 3.95 2.17
N PRO A 32 -8.57 3.89 1.07
CA PRO A 32 -9.95 4.43 1.00
C PRO A 32 -10.95 3.79 1.97
N ASN A 33 -10.73 2.54 2.38
CA ASN A 33 -11.60 1.84 3.34
C ASN A 33 -10.87 0.62 3.96
N ALA A 34 -11.48 0.03 4.98
CA ALA A 34 -10.93 -1.09 5.74
C ALA A 34 -10.68 -2.35 4.89
N TYR A 35 -11.54 -2.63 3.90
CA TYR A 35 -11.31 -3.75 2.98
C TYR A 35 -10.00 -3.55 2.19
N LEU A 36 -9.71 -2.33 1.75
CA LEU A 36 -8.47 -2.05 1.06
C LEU A 36 -7.26 -2.13 1.99
N GLN A 37 -7.37 -1.57 3.20
CA GLN A 37 -6.31 -1.68 4.20
C GLN A 37 -5.92 -3.14 4.46
N GLN A 38 -6.90 -4.01 4.67
CA GLN A 38 -6.68 -5.43 4.93
C GLN A 38 -6.00 -6.13 3.75
N ARG A 39 -6.44 -5.87 2.52
CA ARG A 39 -5.85 -6.49 1.33
C ARG A 39 -4.41 -6.05 1.09
N ILE A 40 -4.05 -4.82 1.46
CA ILE A 40 -2.66 -4.36 1.44
C ILE A 40 -1.84 -5.17 2.44
N ALA A 41 -2.27 -5.23 3.70
CA ALA A 41 -1.56 -5.97 4.74
C ALA A 41 -1.36 -7.46 4.38
N GLU A 42 -2.40 -8.13 3.89
CA GLU A 42 -2.34 -9.58 3.64
C GLU A 42 -1.54 -9.97 2.39
N ARG A 43 -1.52 -9.12 1.36
CA ARG A 43 -1.04 -9.53 0.03
C ARG A 43 -0.02 -8.61 -0.60
N TYR A 44 -0.03 -7.32 -0.27
CA TYR A 44 0.73 -6.31 -1.02
C TYR A 44 1.75 -5.54 -0.18
N GLU A 45 1.78 -5.71 1.14
CA GLU A 45 2.75 -5.06 2.02
C GLU A 45 4.19 -5.29 1.57
N THR A 46 4.60 -6.55 1.40
CA THR A 46 5.97 -6.87 0.96
C THR A 46 6.31 -6.31 -0.44
N PRO A 47 5.48 -6.51 -1.49
CA PRO A 47 5.69 -5.85 -2.78
C PRO A 47 5.83 -4.33 -2.70
N ILE A 48 5.00 -3.67 -1.89
CA ILE A 48 5.01 -2.21 -1.73
C ILE A 48 6.29 -1.75 -1.02
N CYS A 49 6.66 -2.38 0.10
CA CYS A 49 7.90 -2.07 0.81
C CYS A 49 9.13 -2.22 -0.10
N ARG A 50 9.18 -3.28 -0.93
CA ARG A 50 10.27 -3.47 -1.89
C ARG A 50 10.31 -2.37 -2.96
N ALA A 51 9.16 -1.97 -3.48
CA ALA A 51 9.08 -0.90 -4.47
C ALA A 51 9.55 0.44 -3.89
N ILE A 52 9.12 0.77 -2.67
CA ILE A 52 9.53 2.00 -1.98
C ILE A 52 11.02 1.95 -1.64
N ALA A 53 11.51 0.82 -1.13
CA ALA A 53 12.93 0.66 -0.81
C ALA A 53 13.84 0.75 -2.05
N ALA A 54 13.40 0.22 -3.19
CA ALA A 54 14.11 0.37 -4.46
C ALA A 54 14.17 1.83 -4.94
N LEU A 55 13.12 2.62 -4.68
CA LEU A 55 13.06 4.04 -5.01
C LEU A 55 13.91 4.92 -4.07
N LEU A 56 13.97 4.56 -2.78
CA LEU A 56 14.62 5.37 -1.74
C LEU A 56 16.02 4.88 -1.34
N HIS A 57 16.44 3.73 -1.86
CA HIS A 57 17.71 3.05 -1.52
C HIS A 57 17.88 2.70 -0.03
N HIS A 58 16.78 2.56 0.71
CA HIS A 58 16.79 2.06 2.09
C HIS A 58 15.46 1.38 2.43
N ASP A 59 15.48 0.49 3.42
CA ASP A 59 14.26 -0.17 3.90
C ASP A 59 13.29 0.82 4.54
N VAL A 60 12.00 0.50 4.41
CA VAL A 60 10.91 1.26 5.01
C VAL A 60 9.95 0.35 5.77
N THR A 61 9.39 0.88 6.85
CA THR A 61 8.22 0.32 7.53
C THR A 61 6.97 0.95 6.93
N LEU A 62 6.07 0.10 6.43
CA LEU A 62 4.80 0.54 5.86
C LEU A 62 3.74 0.64 6.96
N VAL A 63 3.08 1.80 7.05
CA VAL A 63 1.87 1.99 7.84
C VAL A 63 0.71 2.19 6.87
N VAL A 64 -0.37 1.42 7.04
CA VAL A 64 -1.58 1.58 6.24
C VAL A 64 -2.69 2.03 7.15
N THR A 65 -3.21 3.23 6.89
CA THR A 65 -4.34 3.81 7.63
C THR A 65 -5.51 4.04 6.69
N THR A 66 -6.72 4.14 7.24
CA THR A 66 -7.91 4.53 6.49
C THR A 66 -8.27 5.98 6.74
N ILE A 67 -9.01 6.59 5.82
CA ILE A 67 -9.79 7.80 6.13
C ILE A 67 -10.92 7.33 7.07
N THR A 68 -10.72 7.45 8.37
CA THR A 68 -11.84 7.41 9.31
C THR A 68 -12.50 8.78 9.28
N GLU A 69 -13.79 8.82 8.96
CA GLU A 69 -14.66 9.97 9.29
C GLU A 69 -14.72 10.20 10.81
#